data_AF-A0A218Q104-F1
#
_entry.id   AF-A0A218Q104-F1
#
_cell.length_a   1.000
_cell.length_b   1.000
_cell.length_c   1.000
_cell.angle_alpha   90.00
_cell.angle_beta   90.00
_cell.angle_gamma   90.00
#
_symmetry.space_group_name_H-M   'P 1'
#
loop_
_entity.id
_entity.type
_entity.pdbx_description
1 polymer ?
#
loop_
_entity_poly.entity_id
_entity_poly.type
_entity_poly.pdbx_seq_one_letter_code
_entity_poly.pdbx_strand_id
1 'polypeptide(L)'
;MPSIEKILKLYPLLTHYEQLELSKKINRLVLLEKQELNWILKFNRCPTDDELATANGISVSELNEAFREGFAAKEKMILSNLRLVSWIARKYQNKKVSFQDLFQEGVFGLIIAVNRYNLLMGTTFATYAYWYILKEIQTAYFNNCRSIWLPISIYKKIS
;
A
#
# COMPACT_ATOMS: atom_id res chain seq x y z
N MET A 1 15.94 6.76 12.86
CA MET A 1 15.36 5.81 11.89
C MET A 1 16.50 5.15 11.12
N PRO A 2 16.47 3.84 10.86
CA PRO A 2 17.47 3.22 9.98
C PRO A 2 17.50 3.99 8.66
N SER A 3 18.68 4.40 8.20
CA SER A 3 18.83 5.12 6.93
C SER A 3 18.08 4.35 5.84
N ILE A 4 17.26 5.05 5.06
CA ILE A 4 16.47 4.46 3.97
C ILE A 4 17.35 3.56 3.09
N GLU A 5 18.57 4.00 2.81
CA GLU A 5 19.60 3.23 2.09
C GLU A 5 19.92 1.84 2.68
N LYS A 6 19.86 1.70 4.01
CA LYS A 6 20.04 0.41 4.69
C LYS A 6 18.86 -0.52 4.40
N ILE A 7 17.64 0.00 4.39
CA ILE A 7 16.43 -0.76 4.04
C ILE A 7 16.47 -1.18 2.55
N LEU A 8 16.92 -0.28 1.66
CA LEU A 8 17.01 -0.57 0.22
C LEU A 8 18.01 -1.68 -0.13
N LYS A 9 19.00 -1.94 0.75
CA LYS A 9 19.97 -3.03 0.59
C LYS A 9 19.48 -4.37 1.17
N LEU A 10 18.58 -4.34 2.15
CA LEU A 10 18.09 -5.52 2.86
C LEU A 10 17.01 -6.27 2.07
N TYR A 11 16.24 -5.58 1.23
CA TYR A 11 15.14 -6.16 0.45
C TYR A 11 15.46 -6.09 -1.05
N PRO A 12 15.83 -7.22 -1.68
CA PRO A 12 16.13 -7.27 -3.12
C PRO A 12 14.87 -7.10 -3.97
N LEU A 13 15.06 -6.87 -5.28
CA LEU A 13 13.96 -6.81 -6.24
C LEU A 13 13.25 -8.17 -6.31
N LEU A 14 11.93 -8.16 -6.20
CA LEU A 14 11.12 -9.36 -6.31
C LEU A 14 11.06 -9.85 -7.76
N THR A 15 11.24 -11.15 -7.93
CA THR A 15 10.97 -11.83 -9.21
C THR A 15 9.47 -11.87 -9.52
N HIS A 16 9.11 -12.10 -10.78
CA HIS A 16 7.70 -12.21 -11.18
C HIS A 16 6.97 -13.35 -10.44
N TYR A 17 7.65 -14.47 -10.19
CA TYR A 17 7.08 -15.60 -9.45
C TYR A 17 6.80 -15.24 -7.99
N GLU A 18 7.75 -14.59 -7.31
CA GLU A 18 7.54 -14.13 -5.94
C GLU A 18 6.41 -13.10 -5.85
N GLN A 19 6.30 -12.20 -6.83
CA GLN A 19 5.19 -11.25 -6.89
C GLN A 19 3.83 -11.96 -6.99
N LEU A 20 3.76 -13.07 -7.74
CA LEU A 20 2.54 -13.89 -7.85
C LEU A 20 2.17 -14.55 -6.52
N GLU A 21 3.12 -15.18 -5.84
CA GLU A 21 2.87 -15.80 -4.54
C GLU A 21 2.41 -14.78 -3.50
N LEU A 22 3.11 -13.63 -3.42
CA LEU A 22 2.76 -12.57 -2.50
C LEU A 22 1.38 -11.99 -2.82
N SER A 23 1.07 -11.73 -4.09
CA SER A 23 -0.24 -11.20 -4.51
C SER A 23 -1.38 -12.15 -4.12
N LYS A 24 -1.21 -13.47 -4.26
CA LYS A 24 -2.21 -14.45 -3.81
C LYS A 24 -2.48 -14.36 -2.30
N LYS A 25 -1.41 -14.31 -1.48
CA LYS A 25 -1.52 -14.19 -0.02
C LYS A 25 -2.18 -12.87 0.39
N ILE A 26 -1.81 -11.76 -0.25
CA ILE A 26 -2.40 -10.44 -0.01
C ILE A 26 -3.87 -10.41 -0.40
N ASN A 27 -4.24 -10.97 -1.55
CA ASN A 27 -5.64 -11.02 -1.99
C ASN A 27 -6.51 -11.83 -1.03
N ARG A 28 -5.97 -12.93 -0.47
CA ARG A 28 -6.63 -13.69 0.58
C ARG A 28 -6.83 -12.85 1.85
N LEU A 29 -5.80 -12.13 2.30
CA LEU A 29 -5.91 -11.21 3.45
C LEU A 29 -6.97 -10.14 3.22
N VAL A 30 -6.94 -9.45 2.07
CA VAL A 30 -7.88 -8.38 1.73
C VAL A 30 -9.32 -8.90 1.66
N LEU A 31 -9.52 -10.16 1.25
CA LEU A 31 -10.85 -10.78 1.27
C LEU A 31 -11.36 -10.96 2.71
N LEU A 32 -10.51 -11.42 3.63
CA LEU A 32 -10.85 -11.57 5.04
C LEU A 32 -11.17 -10.22 5.68
N GLU A 33 -10.31 -9.21 5.49
CA GLU A 33 -10.53 -7.84 5.99
C GLU A 33 -11.87 -7.27 5.48
N LYS A 34 -12.24 -7.53 4.22
CA LYS A 34 -13.54 -7.11 3.67
C LYS A 34 -14.72 -7.80 4.35
N GLN A 35 -14.60 -9.07 4.71
CA GLN A 35 -15.65 -9.80 5.41
C GLN A 35 -15.83 -9.25 6.84
N GLU A 36 -14.73 -8.95 7.53
CA GLU A 36 -14.76 -8.31 8.85
C GLU A 36 -15.46 -6.96 8.80
N LEU A 37 -15.10 -6.13 7.81
CA LEU A 37 -15.77 -4.83 7.61
C LEU A 37 -17.27 -5.00 7.35
N ASN A 38 -17.65 -5.95 6.48
CA ASN A 38 -19.06 -6.25 6.24
C ASN A 38 -19.79 -6.74 7.50
N TRP A 39 -19.09 -7.46 8.38
CA TRP A 39 -19.63 -7.91 9.66
C TRP A 39 -19.87 -6.74 10.60
N ILE A 40 -18.87 -5.86 10.74
CA ILE A 40 -18.94 -4.65 11.56
C ILE A 40 -20.10 -3.77 11.09
N LEU A 41 -20.27 -3.62 9.78
CA LEU A 41 -21.38 -2.84 9.22
C LEU A 41 -22.76 -3.46 9.50
N LYS A 42 -22.86 -4.79 9.57
CA LYS A 42 -24.13 -5.49 9.83
C LYS A 42 -24.50 -5.54 11.30
N PHE A 43 -23.53 -5.79 12.17
CA PHE A 43 -23.76 -6.12 13.57
C PHE A 43 -23.24 -5.07 14.55
N ASN A 44 -22.58 -4.01 14.06
CA ASN A 44 -21.97 -2.95 14.86
C ASN A 44 -21.00 -3.46 15.95
N ARG A 45 -20.38 -4.63 15.71
CA ARG A 45 -19.41 -5.28 16.59
C ARG A 45 -18.27 -5.90 15.79
N CYS A 46 -17.10 -6.04 16.40
CA CYS A 46 -16.02 -6.85 15.85
C CYS A 46 -16.41 -8.35 15.91
N PRO A 47 -16.26 -9.11 14.82
CA PRO A 47 -16.44 -10.56 14.86
C PRO A 47 -15.40 -11.18 15.79
N THR A 48 -15.79 -12.22 16.53
CA THR A 48 -14.82 -13.03 17.29
C THR A 48 -14.05 -13.92 16.32
N ASP A 49 -12.79 -14.27 16.61
CA ASP A 49 -11.98 -15.15 15.76
C ASP A 49 -12.68 -16.48 15.45
N ASP A 50 -13.45 -17.02 16.40
CA ASP A 50 -14.29 -18.22 16.24
C ASP A 50 -15.44 -18.01 15.25
N GLU A 51 -16.08 -16.83 15.28
CA GLU A 51 -17.18 -16.47 14.37
C GLU A 51 -16.65 -16.24 12.95
N LEU A 52 -15.46 -15.66 12.81
CA LEU A 52 -14.81 -15.45 11.51
C LEU A 52 -14.30 -16.76 10.90
N ALA A 53 -13.78 -17.66 11.74
CA ALA A 53 -13.36 -19.00 11.36
C ALA A 53 -14.55 -19.83 10.87
N THR A 54 -15.64 -19.86 11.63
CA THR A 54 -16.88 -20.55 11.24
C THR A 54 -17.51 -19.96 9.98
N ALA A 55 -17.50 -18.64 9.81
CA ALA A 55 -18.02 -17.98 8.60
C ALA A 55 -17.23 -18.32 7.33
N ASN A 56 -15.94 -18.63 7.46
CA ASN A 56 -15.08 -19.04 6.34
C ASN A 56 -14.97 -20.56 6.18
N GLY A 57 -15.50 -21.34 7.12
CA GLY A 57 -15.38 -22.81 7.12
C GLY A 57 -13.95 -23.31 7.37
N ILE A 58 -13.16 -22.53 8.11
CA ILE A 58 -11.72 -22.75 8.36
C ILE A 58 -11.50 -22.84 9.87
N SER A 59 -10.44 -23.52 10.33
CA SER A 59 -10.09 -23.53 11.76
C SER A 59 -9.51 -22.20 12.24
N VAL A 60 -9.63 -21.90 13.53
CA VAL A 60 -9.06 -20.68 14.15
C VAL A 60 -7.53 -20.61 13.97
N SER A 61 -6.87 -21.76 13.99
CA SER A 61 -5.42 -21.85 13.75
C SER A 61 -5.05 -21.44 12.33
N GLU A 62 -5.76 -21.98 11.33
CA GLU A 62 -5.55 -21.66 9.92
C GLU A 62 -5.91 -20.20 9.59
N LEU A 63 -6.92 -19.64 10.27
CA LEU A 63 -7.28 -18.23 10.15
C LEU A 63 -6.12 -17.33 10.62
N ASN A 64 -5.59 -17.60 11.81
CA ASN A 64 -4.44 -16.88 12.38
C ASN A 64 -3.18 -17.03 11.54
N GLU A 65 -2.96 -18.20 10.93
CA GLU A 65 -1.88 -18.40 9.97
C GLU A 65 -2.09 -17.56 8.71
N ALA A 66 -3.30 -17.56 8.13
CA ALA A 66 -3.61 -16.76 6.94
C ALA A 66 -3.40 -15.25 7.19
N PHE A 67 -3.75 -14.74 8.37
CA PHE A 67 -3.45 -13.36 8.76
C PHE A 67 -1.96 -13.10 8.82
N ARG A 68 -1.21 -13.93 9.57
CA ARG A 68 0.25 -13.79 9.72
C ARG A 68 0.96 -13.81 8.37
N GLU A 69 0.64 -14.77 7.53
CA GLU A 69 1.21 -14.88 6.19
C GLU A 69 0.82 -13.69 5.30
N GLY A 70 -0.43 -13.25 5.38
CA GLY A 70 -0.93 -12.10 4.63
C GLY A 70 -0.20 -10.81 4.99
N PHE A 71 -0.05 -10.54 6.29
CA PHE A 71 0.67 -9.36 6.78
C PHE A 71 2.15 -9.39 6.39
N ALA A 72 2.82 -10.53 6.58
CA ALA A 72 4.20 -10.69 6.16
C ALA A 72 4.37 -10.53 4.64
N ALA A 73 3.42 -11.04 3.84
CA ALA A 73 3.45 -10.90 2.39
C ALA A 73 3.27 -9.45 1.95
N LYS A 74 2.33 -8.72 2.58
CA LYS A 74 2.08 -7.29 2.35
C LYS A 74 3.31 -6.46 2.70
N GLU A 75 3.92 -6.72 3.86
CA GLU A 75 5.14 -6.05 4.29
C GLU A 75 6.29 -6.31 3.30
N LYS A 76 6.54 -7.58 2.94
CA LYS A 76 7.60 -7.93 1.97
C LYS A 76 7.36 -7.23 0.61
N MET A 77 6.13 -7.19 0.12
CA MET A 77 5.78 -6.50 -1.12
C MET A 77 6.04 -5.00 -1.04
N ILE A 78 5.68 -4.34 0.08
CA ILE A 78 5.92 -2.91 0.28
C ILE A 78 7.42 -2.62 0.35
N LEU A 79 8.15 -3.32 1.22
CA LEU A 79 9.56 -3.07 1.49
C LEU A 79 10.44 -3.22 0.23
N SER A 80 10.14 -4.23 -0.59
CA SER A 80 10.86 -4.49 -1.85
C SER A 80 10.65 -3.38 -2.89
N ASN A 81 9.57 -2.61 -2.78
CA ASN A 81 9.20 -1.55 -3.73
C ASN A 81 9.45 -0.12 -3.21
N LEU A 82 10.01 0.05 -2.00
CA LEU A 82 10.36 1.37 -1.46
C LEU A 82 11.38 2.15 -2.32
N ARG A 83 12.22 1.44 -3.09
CA ARG A 83 13.16 2.05 -4.04
C ARG A 83 12.45 2.88 -5.10
N LEU A 84 11.31 2.39 -5.60
CA LEU A 84 10.48 3.10 -6.56
C LEU A 84 9.93 4.39 -5.94
N VAL A 85 9.42 4.32 -4.71
CA VAL A 85 8.91 5.51 -3.99
C VAL A 85 10.00 6.55 -3.81
N SER A 86 11.19 6.14 -3.35
CA SER A 86 12.32 7.06 -3.20
C SER A 86 12.70 7.72 -4.53
N TRP A 87 12.74 6.96 -5.62
CA TRP A 87 13.07 7.49 -6.95
C TRP A 87 12.03 8.51 -7.44
N ILE A 88 10.73 8.27 -7.23
CA ILE A 88 9.67 9.22 -7.61
C ILE A 88 9.73 10.47 -6.71
N ALA A 89 9.81 10.30 -5.39
CA ALA A 89 9.80 11.40 -4.43
C ALA A 89 10.97 12.37 -4.63
N ARG A 90 12.15 11.88 -4.98
CA ARG A 90 13.33 12.73 -5.30
C ARG A 90 13.08 13.71 -6.44
N LYS A 91 12.21 13.38 -7.41
CA LYS A 91 11.87 14.27 -8.53
C LYS A 91 10.99 15.46 -8.12
N TYR A 92 10.24 15.32 -7.02
CA TYR A 92 9.30 16.34 -6.54
C TYR A 92 9.84 17.13 -5.34
N GLN A 93 11.02 16.77 -4.84
CA GLN A 93 11.68 17.49 -3.76
C GLN A 93 12.02 18.93 -4.19
N ASN A 94 11.66 19.90 -3.35
CA ASN A 94 12.02 21.31 -3.54
C ASN A 94 12.38 21.96 -2.20
N LYS A 95 12.67 23.27 -2.18
CA LYS A 95 13.02 23.99 -0.94
C LYS A 95 11.88 24.08 0.08
N LYS A 96 10.62 23.91 -0.35
CA LYS A 96 9.42 24.13 0.48
C LYS A 96 8.83 22.83 1.04
N VAL A 97 9.06 21.70 0.38
CA VAL A 97 8.51 20.40 0.75
C VAL A 97 9.66 19.43 0.99
N SER A 98 9.70 18.85 2.19
CA SER A 98 10.77 17.93 2.56
C SER A 98 10.66 16.61 1.80
N PHE A 99 11.80 15.98 1.54
CA PHE A 99 11.82 14.63 0.95
C PHE A 99 11.10 13.62 1.83
N GLN A 100 11.17 13.76 3.17
CA GLN A 100 10.57 12.84 4.11
C GLN A 100 9.04 12.86 4.00
N ASP A 101 8.45 14.05 3.86
CA ASP A 101 6.99 14.19 3.71
C ASP A 101 6.53 13.55 2.39
N LEU A 102 7.19 13.88 1.28
CA LEU A 102 6.87 13.27 -0.03
C LEU A 102 7.06 11.75 -0.03
N PHE A 103 8.09 11.26 0.66
CA PHE A 103 8.34 9.83 0.77
C PHE A 103 7.24 9.14 1.56
N GLN A 104 6.80 9.70 2.69
CA GLN A 104 5.70 9.15 3.49
C GLN A 104 4.39 9.09 2.70
N GLU A 105 4.05 10.18 2.01
CA GLU A 105 2.86 10.26 1.15
C GLU A 105 2.94 9.26 -0.03
N GLY A 106 4.12 9.12 -0.63
CA GLY A 106 4.37 8.09 -1.63
C GLY A 106 4.24 6.66 -1.08
N VAL A 107 4.64 6.41 0.17
CA VAL A 107 4.45 5.12 0.85
C VAL A 107 2.96 4.82 1.05
N PHE A 108 2.13 5.81 1.38
CA PHE A 108 0.67 5.62 1.43
C PHE A 108 0.12 5.21 0.06
N GLY A 109 0.54 5.88 -1.02
CA GLY A 109 0.18 5.50 -2.38
C GLY A 109 0.58 4.06 -2.73
N LEU A 110 1.78 3.65 -2.31
CA LEU A 110 2.25 2.27 -2.48
C LEU A 110 1.39 1.25 -1.71
N ILE A 111 1.04 1.53 -0.45
CA ILE A 111 0.18 0.64 0.35
C ILE A 111 -1.18 0.45 -0.33
N ILE A 112 -1.78 1.53 -0.84
CA ILE A 112 -3.05 1.47 -1.59
C ILE A 112 -2.89 0.62 -2.85
N ALA A 113 -1.79 0.77 -3.59
CA ALA A 113 -1.51 -0.03 -4.76
C ALA A 113 -1.38 -1.53 -4.39
N VAL A 114 -0.68 -1.87 -3.32
CA VAL A 114 -0.53 -3.27 -2.86
C VAL A 114 -1.87 -3.90 -2.54
N ASN A 115 -2.76 -3.19 -1.83
CA ASN A 115 -4.08 -3.73 -1.47
C ASN A 115 -5.02 -3.95 -2.67
N ARG A 116 -4.79 -3.24 -3.78
CA ARG A 116 -5.66 -3.26 -4.97
C ARG A 116 -5.06 -4.02 -6.15
N TYR A 117 -3.80 -4.40 -6.06
CA TYR A 117 -3.09 -5.01 -7.17
C TYR A 117 -3.59 -6.42 -7.46
N ASN A 118 -3.95 -6.66 -8.71
CA ASN A 118 -4.29 -7.99 -9.20
C ASN A 118 -3.38 -8.35 -10.38
N LEU A 119 -2.52 -9.35 -10.17
CA LEU A 119 -1.57 -9.82 -11.18
C LEU A 119 -2.25 -10.45 -12.41
N LEU A 120 -3.50 -10.91 -12.28
CA LEU A 120 -4.26 -11.44 -13.42
C LEU A 120 -4.47 -10.42 -14.55
N MET A 121 -4.26 -9.12 -14.29
CA MET A 121 -4.36 -8.05 -15.27
C MET A 121 -3.14 -7.93 -16.20
N GLY A 122 -2.12 -8.78 -16.06
CA GLY A 122 -0.99 -8.85 -16.99
C GLY A 122 -0.02 -7.65 -16.96
N THR A 123 -0.15 -6.77 -15.97
CA THR A 123 0.73 -5.61 -15.78
C THR A 123 1.69 -5.83 -14.62
N THR A 124 2.93 -5.39 -14.76
CA THR A 124 3.91 -5.48 -13.66
C THR A 124 3.46 -4.63 -12.48
N PHE A 125 3.77 -5.07 -11.26
CA PHE A 125 3.40 -4.34 -10.05
C PHE A 125 3.96 -2.91 -10.05
N ALA A 126 5.20 -2.72 -10.50
CA ALA A 126 5.84 -1.41 -10.57
C ALA A 126 5.07 -0.42 -11.46
N THR A 127 4.58 -0.88 -12.63
CA THR A 127 3.76 -0.07 -13.54
C THR A 127 2.45 0.35 -12.87
N TYR A 128 1.79 -0.56 -12.16
CA TYR A 128 0.55 -0.26 -11.45
C TYR A 128 0.78 0.71 -10.29
N ALA A 129 1.76 0.42 -9.44
CA ALA A 129 2.09 1.21 -8.26
C ALA A 129 2.56 2.63 -8.60
N TYR A 130 3.23 2.81 -9.74
CA TYR A 130 3.71 4.12 -10.19
C TYR A 130 2.62 5.19 -10.15
N TRP A 131 1.42 4.90 -10.66
CA TRP A 131 0.32 5.87 -10.73
C TRP A 131 -0.22 6.28 -9.36
N TYR A 132 -0.33 5.32 -8.44
CA TYR A 132 -0.79 5.59 -7.08
C TYR A 132 0.26 6.40 -6.29
N ILE A 133 1.52 6.00 -6.38
CA ILE A 133 2.63 6.71 -5.74
C ILE A 133 2.72 8.14 -6.28
N LEU A 134 2.68 8.31 -7.60
CA LEU A 134 2.76 9.62 -8.25
C LEU A 134 1.60 10.52 -7.83
N LYS A 135 0.37 9.99 -7.79
CA LYS A 135 -0.82 10.74 -7.41
C LYS A 135 -0.72 11.29 -5.99
N GLU A 136 -0.34 10.45 -5.02
CA GLU A 136 -0.23 10.88 -3.62
C GLU A 136 0.92 11.89 -3.44
N ILE A 137 2.08 11.65 -4.06
CA ILE A 137 3.21 12.60 -4.05
C ILE A 137 2.84 13.95 -4.67
N GLN A 138 2.14 13.96 -5.80
CA GLN A 138 1.68 15.20 -6.43
C GLN A 138 0.68 15.93 -5.55
N THR A 139 -0.25 15.20 -4.92
CA THR A 139 -1.24 15.78 -4.00
C THR A 139 -0.55 16.44 -2.81
N ALA A 140 0.40 15.74 -2.19
CA ALA A 140 1.22 16.28 -1.10
C ALA A 140 2.04 17.49 -1.52
N TYR A 141 2.67 17.42 -2.70
CA TYR A 141 3.43 18.54 -3.27
C TYR A 141 2.55 19.79 -3.44
N PHE A 142 1.35 19.64 -4.01
CA PHE A 142 0.44 20.78 -4.20
C PHE A 142 -0.08 21.36 -2.89
N ASN A 143 -0.38 20.50 -1.91
CA ASN A 143 -0.84 20.92 -0.59
C ASN A 143 0.24 21.70 0.17
N ASN A 144 1.50 21.27 0.09
CA ASN A 144 2.60 21.81 0.90
C ASN A 144 3.41 22.91 0.22
N CYS A 145 3.31 23.09 -1.10
CA CYS A 145 4.03 24.16 -1.80
C CYS A 145 3.50 25.57 -1.53
N ARG A 146 2.29 25.68 -0.98
CA ARG A 146 1.58 26.95 -0.76
C ARG A 146 1.22 27.10 0.71
N SER A 147 1.22 28.35 1.19
CA SER A 147 0.83 28.67 2.57
C SER A 147 -0.67 28.48 2.82
N ILE A 148 -1.49 28.47 1.76
CA ILE A 148 -2.94 28.26 1.82
C ILE A 148 -3.28 27.05 0.96
N TRP A 149 -4.07 26.14 1.53
CA TRP A 149 -4.54 24.94 0.86
C TRP A 149 -5.56 25.29 -0.23
N LEU A 150 -5.41 24.67 -1.40
CA LEU A 150 -6.34 24.81 -2.52
C LEU A 150 -6.63 23.45 -3.15
N PRO A 151 -7.89 23.12 -3.45
CA PRO A 151 -8.24 21.92 -4.20
C PRO A 151 -7.51 21.81 -5.55
N ILE A 152 -7.07 20.60 -5.89
CA ILE A 152 -6.36 20.28 -7.15
C ILE A 152 -7.17 20.68 -8.40
N SER A 153 -8.50 20.59 -8.36
CA SER A 153 -9.35 20.96 -9.50
C SER A 153 -9.26 22.45 -9.85
N ILE A 154 -9.03 23.30 -8.83
CA ILE A 154 -8.87 24.74 -8.99
C ILE A 154 -7.49 25.04 -9.57
N TYR A 155 -6.45 24.31 -9.13
CA TYR A 155 -5.09 24.46 -9.65
C TYR A 155 -5.01 24.24 -11.17
N LYS A 156 -5.66 23.19 -11.70
CA LYS A 156 -5.66 22.88 -13.15
C LYS A 156 -6.25 23.98 -14.04
N LYS A 157 -7.03 24.92 -13.48
CA LYS A 157 -7.66 26.01 -14.25
C LYS A 157 -6.85 27.31 -14.25
N ILE A 158 -5.88 27.45 -13.35
CA ILE A 158 -5.11 28.69 -13.15
C ILE A 158 -3.73 28.61 -13.82
N SER A 159 -3.29 27.40 -14.16
CA SER A 159 -2.03 27.16 -14.88
C SER A 159 -2.25 27.04 -16.37
#